data_AF-A0A523N1E2-F1
#
_entry.id   AF-A0A523N1E2-F1
#
_cell.length_a   1.000
_cell.length_b   1.000
_cell.length_c   1.000
_cell.angle_alpha   90.00
_cell.angle_beta   90.00
_cell.angle_gamma   90.00
#
_symmetry.space_group_name_H-M   'P 1'
#
loop_
_entity.id
_entity.type
_entity.pdbx_description
1 polymer ?
#
loop_
_entity_poly.entity_id
_entity_poly.type
_entity_poly.pdbx_seq_one_letter_code
_entity_poly.pdbx_strand_id
1 'polypeptide(L)'
;DLMLIQSDLFIFENGRMVRNPTHARNSLPLIRWKEPFTDLEEFQNRIPVIPDMRELESLEIEGDVRFEGEVFLKGRVTLVAHDQPIRIPAGTRLENREMIQ
;
A
#
# COMPACT_ATOMS: atom_id res chain seq x y z
N ASP A 1 -5.70 -5.46 -6.97
CA ASP A 1 -6.47 -4.33 -7.54
C ASP A 1 -7.16 -3.42 -6.54
N LEU A 2 -7.78 -3.92 -5.47
CA LEU A 2 -8.56 -3.07 -4.54
C LEU A 2 -7.78 -1.90 -3.92
N MET A 3 -6.52 -2.12 -3.51
CA MET A 3 -5.67 -1.07 -2.95
C MET A 3 -5.31 0.04 -3.95
N LEU A 4 -5.17 -0.30 -5.25
CA LEU A 4 -4.93 0.68 -6.30
C LEU A 4 -6.18 1.53 -6.55
N ILE A 5 -7.37 0.91 -6.52
CA ILE A 5 -8.66 1.57 -6.71
C ILE A 5 -9.00 2.52 -5.55
N GLN A 6 -8.65 2.15 -4.31
CA GLN A 6 -8.91 2.96 -3.12
C GLN A 6 -7.85 4.04 -2.84
N SER A 7 -6.74 4.02 -3.58
CA SER A 7 -5.70 5.04 -3.44
C SER A 7 -5.98 6.27 -4.30
N ASP A 8 -5.35 7.40 -3.96
CA ASP A 8 -5.39 8.66 -4.71
C ASP A 8 -4.81 8.59 -6.14
N LEU A 9 -4.45 7.39 -6.62
CA LEU A 9 -4.00 7.11 -7.99
C LEU A 9 -5.11 7.33 -9.03
N PHE A 10 -6.37 7.21 -8.61
CA PHE A 10 -7.54 7.41 -9.46
C PHE A 10 -8.49 8.43 -8.83
N ILE A 11 -8.98 9.35 -9.66
CA ILE A 11 -10.07 10.25 -9.32
C ILE A 11 -11.33 9.80 -10.04
N PHE A 12 -12.49 10.08 -9.46
CA PHE A 12 -13.76 9.80 -10.09
C PHE A 12 -14.20 11.03 -10.89
N GLU A 13 -14.16 10.95 -12.22
CA GLU A 13 -14.55 12.04 -13.12
C GLU A 13 -15.58 11.53 -14.14
N ASN A 14 -16.74 12.20 -14.22
CA ASN A 14 -17.80 11.90 -15.18
C ASN A 14 -18.26 10.42 -15.17
N GLY A 15 -18.38 9.81 -13.99
CA GLY A 15 -18.83 8.42 -13.86
C GLY A 15 -17.78 7.37 -14.24
N ARG A 16 -16.52 7.78 -14.46
CA ARG A 16 -15.40 6.91 -14.78
C ARG A 16 -14.26 7.15 -13.80
N MET A 17 -13.56 6.07 -13.43
CA MET A 17 -12.28 6.22 -12.74
C MET A 17 -11.25 6.67 -13.77
N VAL A 18 -10.73 7.87 -13.61
CA VAL A 18 -9.65 8.41 -14.43
C VAL A 18 -8.40 8.54 -13.57
N ARG A 19 -7.24 8.40 -14.20
CA ARG A 19 -5.96 8.51 -13.49
C ARG A 19 -5.80 9.92 -12.94
N ASN A 20 -5.35 10.05 -11.69
CA ASN A 20 -5.11 11.35 -11.08
C ASN A 20 -3.94 12.07 -11.81
N PRO A 21 -4.20 13.22 -12.48
CA PRO A 21 -3.18 13.92 -13.27
C PRO A 21 -2.13 14.64 -12.43
N THR A 22 -2.34 14.84 -11.12
CA THR A 22 -1.34 15.45 -10.22
C THR A 22 -0.23 14.50 -9.80
N HIS A 23 -0.31 13.23 -10.20
CA HIS A 23 0.70 12.23 -9.86
C HIS A 23 1.97 12.44 -10.70
N ALA A 24 3.09 12.74 -10.03
CA ALA A 24 4.36 13.11 -10.68
C ALA A 24 4.99 12.02 -11.57
N ARG A 25 4.45 10.79 -11.56
CA ARG A 25 5.03 9.62 -12.23
C ARG A 25 4.07 9.03 -13.25
N ASN A 26 4.56 8.77 -14.47
CA ASN A 26 3.78 8.20 -15.58
C ASN A 26 3.47 6.71 -15.45
N SER A 27 4.01 5.99 -14.46
CA SER A 27 3.74 4.56 -14.20
C SER A 27 2.95 4.34 -12.91
N LEU A 28 2.04 3.37 -12.91
CA LEU A 28 1.39 2.89 -11.68
C LEU A 28 2.42 2.16 -10.80
N PRO A 29 2.36 2.29 -9.46
CA PRO A 29 3.20 1.49 -8.58
C PRO A 29 2.84 0.01 -8.71
N LEU A 30 3.85 -0.84 -8.66
CA LEU A 30 3.66 -2.29 -8.65
C LEU A 30 3.35 -2.75 -7.21
N ILE A 31 2.13 -3.22 -6.97
CA ILE A 31 1.73 -3.74 -5.66
C ILE A 31 1.62 -5.26 -5.74
N ARG A 32 2.37 -5.96 -4.90
CA ARG A 32 2.39 -7.43 -4.81
C ARG A 32 2.04 -7.88 -3.40
N TRP A 33 1.12 -8.82 -3.34
CA TRP A 33 0.73 -9.54 -2.14
C TRP A 33 1.06 -11.00 -2.38
N LYS A 34 1.99 -11.54 -1.59
CA LYS A 34 2.42 -12.94 -1.75
C LYS A 34 1.58 -13.94 -0.98
N GLU A 35 0.68 -13.46 -0.11
CA GLU A 35 -0.39 -14.25 0.47
C GLU A 35 -1.74 -13.65 0.07
N PRO A 36 -2.73 -14.49 -0.26
CA PRO A 36 -4.09 -14.01 -0.50
C PRO A 36 -4.65 -13.45 0.81
N PHE A 37 -5.21 -12.24 0.76
CA PHE A 37 -6.17 -11.85 1.78
C PHE A 37 -7.33 -12.82 1.71
N THR A 38 -7.68 -13.41 2.85
CA THR A 38 -8.72 -14.43 2.93
C THR A 38 -10.09 -13.83 2.62
N ASP A 39 -10.29 -12.55 2.98
CA ASP A 39 -11.48 -11.77 2.70
C ASP A 39 -11.21 -10.25 2.72
N LEU A 40 -12.24 -9.45 2.38
CA LEU A 40 -12.19 -7.99 2.40
C LEU A 40 -12.03 -7.40 3.81
N GLU A 41 -12.55 -8.10 4.83
CA GLU A 41 -12.52 -7.66 6.22
C GLU A 41 -11.09 -7.71 6.77
N GLU A 42 -10.35 -8.76 6.43
CA GLU A 42 -8.94 -8.92 6.76
C GLU A 42 -8.08 -7.83 6.11
N PHE A 43 -8.37 -7.46 4.85
CA PHE A 43 -7.70 -6.33 4.21
C PHE A 43 -7.95 -5.03 4.99
N GLN A 44 -9.20 -4.74 5.36
CA GLN A 44 -9.55 -3.54 6.13
C GLN A 44 -8.93 -3.54 7.54
N ASN A 45 -8.86 -4.71 8.19
CA ASN A 45 -8.24 -4.86 9.51
C ASN A 45 -6.72 -4.66 9.47
N ARG A 46 -6.06 -5.10 8.38
CA ARG A 46 -4.61 -4.94 8.20
C ARG A 46 -4.24 -3.54 7.67
N ILE A 47 -5.12 -2.92 6.88
CA ILE A 47 -4.92 -1.59 6.29
C ILE A 47 -6.17 -0.75 6.52
N PRO A 48 -6.38 -0.25 7.76
CA PRO A 48 -7.56 0.54 8.10
C PRO A 48 -7.54 1.92 7.43
N VAL A 49 -6.35 2.43 7.11
CA VAL A 49 -6.13 3.69 6.39
C VAL A 49 -5.20 3.40 5.23
N ILE A 50 -5.62 3.77 4.02
CA ILE A 50 -4.79 3.60 2.82
C ILE A 50 -3.53 4.49 2.94
N PRO A 51 -2.32 3.94 2.77
CA PRO A 51 -1.09 4.72 2.84
C PRO A 51 -0.98 5.73 1.69
N ASP A 52 -0.23 6.79 1.92
CA ASP A 52 0.20 7.70 0.86
C ASP A 52 1.22 6.99 -0.03
N MET A 53 0.86 6.79 -1.30
CA MET A 53 1.66 6.08 -2.29
C MET A 53 2.10 6.98 -3.45
N ARG A 54 2.10 8.31 -3.25
CA ARG A 54 2.33 9.27 -4.34
C ARG A 54 3.68 9.14 -5.03
N GLU A 55 4.69 8.75 -4.26
CA GLU A 55 6.06 8.56 -4.74
C GLU A 55 6.48 7.08 -4.72
N LEU A 56 5.52 6.15 -4.64
CA LEU A 56 5.78 4.72 -4.59
C LEU A 56 6.15 4.16 -5.98
N GLU A 57 7.14 3.27 -6.01
CA GLU A 57 7.53 2.47 -7.17
C GLU A 57 6.98 1.06 -7.08
N SER A 58 7.23 0.41 -5.95
CA SER A 58 6.76 -0.94 -5.68
C SER A 58 6.50 -1.12 -4.20
N LEU A 59 5.44 -1.85 -3.88
CA LEU A 59 5.13 -2.36 -2.56
C LEU A 59 4.99 -3.87 -2.65
N GLU A 60 5.83 -4.59 -1.94
CA GLU A 60 5.72 -6.04 -1.76
C GLU A 60 5.40 -6.33 -0.30
N ILE A 61 4.32 -7.07 -0.06
CA ILE A 61 3.91 -7.47 1.27
C ILE A 61 3.67 -8.99 1.31
N GLU A 62 4.26 -9.63 2.31
CA GLU A 62 4.20 -11.07 2.57
C GLU A 62 3.98 -11.29 4.08
N GLY A 63 3.06 -12.19 4.45
CA GLY A 63 2.77 -12.52 5.86
C GLY A 63 1.85 -11.54 6.61
N ASP A 64 1.87 -11.61 7.94
CA ASP A 64 1.05 -10.77 8.83
C ASP A 64 1.67 -9.36 9.01
N VAL A 65 1.40 -8.48 8.04
CA VAL A 65 1.78 -7.06 8.10
C VAL A 65 0.54 -6.20 8.34
N ARG A 66 0.61 -5.32 9.34
CA ARG A 66 -0.50 -4.44 9.75
C ARG A 66 -0.08 -2.99 9.85
N PHE A 67 -0.90 -2.12 9.29
CA PHE A 67 -0.77 -0.67 9.36
C PHE A 67 -1.69 -0.17 10.47
N GLU A 68 -1.16 0.62 11.40
CA GLU A 68 -1.93 1.14 12.54
C GLU A 68 -2.50 2.54 12.27
N GLY A 69 -2.42 3.04 11.04
CA GLY A 69 -2.96 4.34 10.62
C GLY A 69 -2.33 4.84 9.33
N GLU A 70 -2.33 6.17 9.15
CA GLU A 70 -1.73 6.82 7.99
C GLU A 70 -0.22 6.54 7.91
N VAL A 71 0.27 6.08 6.77
CA VAL A 71 1.69 5.75 6.53
C VAL A 71 2.10 6.31 5.18
N PHE A 72 3.35 6.74 5.05
CA PHE A 72 3.89 7.33 3.82
C PHE A 72 4.90 6.39 3.19
N LEU A 73 4.64 5.96 1.95
CA LEU A 73 5.46 5.00 1.23
C LEU A 73 6.09 5.65 -0.01
N LYS A 74 7.41 5.51 -0.15
CA LYS A 74 8.18 6.11 -1.25
C LYS A 74 9.22 5.13 -1.81
N GLY A 75 9.43 5.18 -3.12
CA GLY A 75 10.42 4.34 -3.78
C GLY A 75 10.02 2.87 -3.74
N ARG A 76 10.95 1.98 -3.41
CA ARG A 76 10.67 0.54 -3.29
C ARG A 76 10.54 0.13 -1.82
N VAL A 77 9.40 -0.43 -1.44
CA VAL A 77 9.13 -0.90 -0.08
C VAL A 77 8.79 -2.38 -0.09
N THR A 78 9.47 -3.15 0.74
CA THR A 78 9.26 -4.60 0.92
C THR A 78 9.04 -4.90 2.40
N LEU A 79 7.91 -5.52 2.75
CA LEU A 79 7.54 -5.89 4.11
C LEU A 79 7.23 -7.39 4.15
N VAL A 80 8.04 -8.17 4.85
CA VAL A 80 7.92 -9.63 4.90
C VAL A 80 7.89 -10.09 6.35
N ALA A 81 6.76 -10.66 6.77
CA ALA A 81 6.55 -11.21 8.10
C ALA A 81 6.47 -12.73 8.02
N HIS A 82 7.59 -13.43 8.27
CA HIS A 82 7.67 -14.88 8.29
C HIS A 82 7.15 -15.45 9.61
N ASP A 83 7.80 -15.11 10.73
CA ASP A 83 7.53 -15.72 12.04
C ASP A 83 6.78 -14.76 12.98
N GLN A 84 7.00 -13.45 12.85
CA GLN A 84 6.38 -12.44 13.70
C GLN A 84 5.63 -11.39 12.89
N PRO A 85 4.47 -10.91 13.40
CA PRO A 85 3.71 -9.89 12.71
C PRO A 85 4.46 -8.56 12.72
N ILE A 86 4.54 -7.91 11.55
CA ILE A 86 5.09 -6.56 11.43
C ILE A 86 3.95 -5.57 11.65
N ARG A 87 4.08 -4.72 12.67
CA ARG A 87 3.18 -3.58 12.89
C ARG A 87 3.87 -2.30 12.47
N ILE A 88 3.23 -1.55 11.59
CA ILE A 88 3.69 -0.25 11.11
C ILE A 88 2.89 0.84 11.82
N PRO A 89 3.51 1.60 12.75
CA PRO A 89 2.81 2.65 13.48
C PRO A 89 2.28 3.75 12.57
N ALA A 90 1.21 4.43 12.99
CA ALA A 90 0.72 5.62 12.33
C ALA A 90 1.81 6.73 12.25
N GLY A 91 1.85 7.45 11.14
CA GLY A 91 2.86 8.47 10.82
C GLY A 91 4.19 7.91 10.31
N THR A 92 4.36 6.59 10.22
CA THR A 92 5.61 5.98 9.72
C THR A 92 5.87 6.38 8.27
N ARG A 93 7.14 6.64 7.96
CA ARG A 93 7.60 6.98 6.61
C ARG A 93 8.62 5.95 6.16
N LEU A 94 8.32 5.22 5.09
CA LEU A 94 9.19 4.20 4.52
C LEU A 94 9.64 4.64 3.13
N GLU A 95 10.94 4.82 2.96
CA GLU A 95 11.55 5.22 1.69
C GLU A 95 12.69 4.28 1.32
N ASN A 96 12.55 3.55 0.20
CA ASN A 96 13.54 2.58 -0.27
C ASN A 96 13.97 1.60 0.85
N ARG A 97 12.98 0.97 1.50
CA ARG A 97 13.17 0.15 2.70
C ARG A 97 12.70 -1.28 2.50
N GLU A 98 13.45 -2.18 3.12
CA GLU A 98 13.12 -3.59 3.25
C GLU A 98 13.08 -3.94 4.75
N MET A 99 11.97 -4.55 5.19
CA MET A 99 11.77 -5.04 6.55
C MET A 99 11.35 -6.51 6.47
N ILE A 100 12.17 -7.39 7.04
CA ILE A 100 11.95 -8.83 7.07
C ILE A 100 12.04 -9.28 8.52
N GLN A 101 10.99 -9.94 9.04
CA GLN A 101 10.88 -10.42 10.42
C GLN A 101 10.32 -11.83 10.51
#